data_AF-A0A418Y9M7-F1
#
_entry.id   AF-A0A418Y9M7-F1
#
_cell.length_a   1.000
_cell.length_b   1.000
_cell.length_c   1.000
_cell.angle_alpha   90.00
_cell.angle_beta   90.00
_cell.angle_gamma   90.00
#
_symmetry.space_group_name_H-M   'P 1'
#
loop_
_entity.id
_entity.type
_entity.pdbx_description
1 polymer ?
#
loop_
_entity_poly.entity_id
_entity_poly.type
_entity_poly.pdbx_seq_one_letter_code
_entity_poly.pdbx_strand_id
1 'polypeptide(L)'
;MKILSLLKSRTLISKEKLHLYENFGEANLSAIEMAKQGVKARVTPISNFYILSRYEDKKEIKELKRKTLIFYYHFKLKGLNFEQTSRAMQTKEKTLVTYASSCIQNNLITLLELEYFTELNDNEIDLIANHFETYIFTEEGIKLKPTYEFSLKNGINASYEELRLIVSELVRIKNSEIV
;
A
#
# COMPACT_ATOMS: atom_id res chain seq x y z
N MET A 1 6.17 12.24 -19.71
CA MET A 1 5.67 12.58 -18.35
C MET A 1 6.49 11.74 -17.37
N LYS A 2 7.13 12.31 -16.34
CA LYS A 2 7.95 11.51 -15.40
C LYS A 2 7.04 10.83 -14.39
N ILE A 3 6.99 9.50 -14.36
CA ILE A 3 6.12 8.74 -13.48
C ILE A 3 6.44 9.03 -12.01
N LEU A 4 7.71 9.25 -11.67
CA LEU A 4 8.13 9.71 -10.35
C LEU A 4 7.58 11.07 -9.94
N SER A 5 7.34 11.97 -10.90
CA SER A 5 6.65 13.23 -10.57
C SER A 5 5.18 12.98 -10.22
N LEU A 6 4.53 11.97 -10.80
CA LEU A 6 3.18 11.53 -10.41
C LEU A 6 3.18 10.79 -9.07
N LEU A 7 4.15 9.88 -8.87
CA LEU A 7 4.38 9.17 -7.60
C LEU A 7 4.60 10.16 -6.44
N LYS A 8 5.41 11.21 -6.66
CA LYS A 8 5.76 12.24 -5.67
C LYS A 8 4.71 13.35 -5.50
N SER A 9 3.86 13.63 -6.50
CA SER A 9 2.83 14.69 -6.40
C SER A 9 1.49 14.18 -5.87
N ARG A 10 1.19 12.88 -6.03
CA ARG A 10 -0.09 12.27 -5.62
C ARG A 10 -0.02 11.52 -4.28
N THR A 11 1.09 11.62 -3.58
CA THR A 11 1.20 11.30 -2.15
C THR A 11 0.30 12.18 -1.27
N LEU A 12 -0.09 13.36 -1.74
CA LEU A 12 -0.78 14.38 -0.94
C LEU A 12 -2.31 14.22 -0.83
N ILE A 13 -2.94 13.29 -1.56
CA ILE A 13 -4.41 13.16 -1.59
C ILE A 13 -4.83 11.71 -1.31
N SER A 14 -4.42 11.17 -0.17
CA SER A 14 -5.02 9.95 0.37
C SER A 14 -6.18 10.35 1.30
N LYS A 15 -7.42 10.13 0.88
CA LYS A 15 -8.53 10.03 1.84
C LYS A 15 -8.33 8.71 2.57
N GLU A 16 -7.89 8.78 3.81
CA GLU A 16 -7.66 7.60 4.64
C GLU A 16 -8.97 6.81 4.77
N LYS A 17 -9.04 5.62 4.15
CA LYS A 17 -10.21 4.73 4.18
C LYS A 17 -10.37 4.02 5.52
N LEU A 18 -9.31 4.00 6.32
CA LEU A 18 -9.13 3.20 7.51
C LEU A 18 -8.43 4.02 8.58
N HIS A 19 -9.00 4.09 9.78
CA HIS A 19 -8.32 4.63 10.94
C HIS A 19 -8.04 3.52 11.95
N LEU A 20 -6.88 3.58 12.57
CA LEU A 20 -6.39 2.58 13.52
C LEU A 20 -6.39 3.14 14.95
N TYR A 21 -6.76 2.31 15.91
CA TYR A 21 -6.81 2.68 17.33
C TYR A 21 -6.28 1.54 18.19
N GLU A 22 -5.60 1.87 19.29
CA GLU A 22 -5.11 0.86 20.25
C GLU A 22 -6.19 0.46 21.26
N ASN A 23 -7.16 1.34 21.50
CA ASN A 23 -8.24 1.09 22.43
C ASN A 23 -9.62 1.30 21.80
N PHE A 24 -10.60 0.55 22.32
CA PHE A 24 -11.96 0.60 21.85
C PHE A 24 -12.64 1.94 22.13
N GLY A 25 -12.30 2.61 23.23
CA GLY A 25 -12.90 3.87 23.64
C GLY A 25 -12.70 4.96 22.59
N GLU A 26 -11.46 5.18 22.16
CA GLU A 26 -11.09 6.13 21.10
C GLU A 26 -11.71 5.77 19.75
N ALA A 27 -11.68 4.48 19.39
CA ALA A 27 -12.30 4.01 18.15
C ALA A 27 -13.81 4.30 18.13
N ASN A 28 -14.48 4.08 19.27
CA ASN A 28 -15.90 4.29 19.42
C ASN A 28 -16.27 5.78 19.47
N LEU A 29 -15.46 6.61 20.15
CA LEU A 29 -15.63 8.06 20.15
C LEU A 29 -15.53 8.63 18.72
N SER A 30 -14.53 8.20 17.97
CA SER A 30 -14.35 8.60 16.57
C SER A 30 -15.49 8.11 15.67
N ALA A 31 -16.04 6.91 15.92
CA ALA A 31 -17.23 6.42 15.22
C ALA A 31 -18.47 7.27 15.51
N ILE A 32 -18.64 7.71 16.77
CA ILE A 32 -19.74 8.61 17.17
C ILE A 32 -19.58 9.97 16.48
N GLU A 33 -18.37 10.51 16.39
CA GLU A 33 -18.09 11.77 15.69
C GLU A 33 -18.41 11.67 14.19
N MET A 34 -17.99 10.58 13.52
CA MET A 34 -18.38 10.31 12.14
C MET A 34 -19.91 10.24 11.98
N ALA A 35 -20.61 9.58 12.91
CA ALA A 35 -22.07 9.48 12.88
C ALA A 35 -22.74 10.85 13.04
N LYS A 36 -22.21 11.73 13.90
CA LYS A 36 -22.69 13.13 14.05
C LYS A 36 -22.53 13.92 12.75
N GLN A 37 -21.53 13.59 11.93
CA GLN A 37 -21.31 14.17 10.60
C GLN A 37 -22.11 13.46 9.49
N GLY A 38 -23.02 12.54 9.85
CA GLY A 38 -23.83 11.78 8.89
C GLY A 38 -23.12 10.59 8.23
N VAL A 39 -21.90 10.26 8.64
CA VAL A 39 -21.11 9.15 8.10
C VAL A 39 -21.32 7.90 8.94
N LYS A 40 -21.88 6.85 8.33
CA LYS A 40 -22.01 5.55 9.00
C LYS A 40 -20.64 4.85 9.01
N ALA A 41 -20.12 4.59 10.19
CA ALA A 41 -18.84 3.92 10.40
C ALA A 41 -18.97 2.70 11.31
N ARG A 42 -18.02 1.76 11.18
CA ARG A 42 -17.95 0.50 11.93
C ARG A 42 -16.60 0.37 12.59
N VAL A 43 -16.61 0.04 13.88
CA VAL A 43 -15.42 -0.40 14.61
C VAL A 43 -15.30 -1.92 14.47
N THR A 44 -14.13 -2.40 14.06
CA THR A 44 -13.82 -3.83 13.91
C THR A 44 -12.55 -4.18 14.72
N PRO A 45 -12.63 -5.10 15.68
CA PRO A 45 -11.44 -5.52 16.44
C PRO A 45 -10.55 -6.44 15.58
N ILE A 46 -9.26 -6.16 15.55
CA ILE A 46 -8.22 -7.00 14.94
C ILE A 46 -7.15 -7.32 15.98
N SER A 47 -7.23 -8.51 16.55
CA SER A 47 -6.27 -8.97 17.56
C SER A 47 -6.19 -8.01 18.76
N ASN A 48 -5.24 -7.07 18.71
CA ASN A 48 -4.88 -6.16 19.80
C ASN A 48 -5.11 -4.68 19.44
N PHE A 49 -5.77 -4.40 18.31
CA PHE A 49 -6.10 -3.06 17.88
C PHE A 49 -7.48 -3.02 17.24
N TYR A 50 -7.98 -1.82 16.96
CA TYR A 50 -9.30 -1.58 16.41
C TYR A 50 -9.18 -0.80 15.10
N ILE A 51 -10.03 -1.18 14.15
CA ILE A 51 -10.16 -0.51 12.87
C ILE A 51 -11.49 0.23 12.87
N LEU A 52 -11.46 1.53 12.59
CA LEU A 52 -12.63 2.30 12.20
C LEU A 52 -12.67 2.43 10.69
N SER A 53 -13.80 2.08 10.10
CA SER A 53 -14.02 2.24 8.67
C SER A 53 -15.42 2.71 8.35
N ARG A 54 -15.60 3.36 7.20
CA ARG A 54 -16.94 3.68 6.72
C ARG A 54 -17.64 2.42 6.24
N TYR A 55 -18.97 2.47 6.19
CA TYR A 55 -19.76 1.35 5.68
C TYR A 55 -19.57 1.14 4.17
N GLU A 56 -19.33 2.21 3.41
CA GLU A 56 -19.04 2.17 1.98
C GLU A 56 -17.74 1.38 1.68
N ASP A 57 -16.72 1.54 2.52
CA ASP A 57 -15.41 0.88 2.37
C ASP A 57 -15.42 -0.59 2.85
N LYS A 58 -16.53 -1.08 3.41
CA LYS A 58 -16.58 -2.40 4.07
C LYS A 58 -16.19 -3.56 3.16
N LYS A 59 -16.49 -3.48 1.86
CA LYS A 59 -16.12 -4.53 0.90
C LYS A 59 -14.62 -4.59 0.69
N GLU A 60 -14.00 -3.44 0.39
CA GLU A 60 -12.55 -3.34 0.18
C GLU A 60 -11.77 -3.79 1.41
N ILE A 61 -12.24 -3.43 2.60
CA ILE A 61 -11.58 -3.80 3.86
C ILE A 61 -11.73 -5.29 4.16
N LYS A 62 -12.83 -5.92 3.77
CA LYS A 62 -13.00 -7.37 3.89
C LYS A 62 -12.04 -8.14 2.99
N GLU A 63 -11.62 -7.55 1.87
CA GLU A 63 -10.65 -8.16 0.96
C GLU A 63 -9.21 -8.09 1.51
N LEU A 64 -8.94 -7.16 2.43
CA LEU A 64 -7.67 -7.10 3.14
C LEU A 64 -7.50 -8.28 4.09
N LYS A 65 -6.45 -9.07 3.86
CA LYS A 65 -6.08 -10.17 4.75
C LYS A 65 -5.69 -9.62 6.12
N ARG A 66 -6.04 -10.34 7.19
CA ARG A 66 -5.69 -9.97 8.58
C ARG A 66 -4.21 -9.62 8.76
N LYS A 67 -3.29 -10.34 8.11
CA LYS A 67 -1.85 -10.06 8.18
C LYS A 67 -1.44 -8.74 7.51
N THR A 68 -2.14 -8.32 6.45
CA THR A 68 -1.97 -7.00 5.83
C THR A 68 -2.39 -5.89 6.80
N LEU A 69 -3.49 -6.08 7.52
CA LEU A 69 -3.95 -5.13 8.53
C LEU A 69 -2.98 -5.04 9.72
N ILE A 70 -2.40 -6.16 10.14
CA ILE A 70 -1.36 -6.20 11.20
C ILE A 70 -0.10 -5.47 10.72
N PHE A 71 0.32 -5.67 9.46
CA PHE A 71 1.41 -4.90 8.88
C PHE A 71 1.12 -3.39 8.92
N TYR A 72 -0.06 -2.99 8.44
CA TYR A 72 -0.48 -1.58 8.42
C TYR A 72 -0.47 -0.97 9.84
N TYR A 73 -0.93 -1.72 10.85
CA TYR A 73 -0.87 -1.32 12.24
C TYR A 73 0.54 -1.05 12.75
N HIS A 74 1.47 -1.98 12.54
CA HIS A 74 2.86 -1.79 12.96
C HIS A 74 3.53 -0.64 12.21
N PHE A 75 3.25 -0.51 10.93
CA PHE A 75 3.89 0.48 10.08
C PHE A 75 3.37 1.90 10.36
N LYS A 76 2.04 2.11 10.33
CA LYS A 76 1.45 3.45 10.51
C LYS A 76 1.26 3.83 11.97
N LEU A 77 0.64 2.99 12.77
CA LEU A 77 0.25 3.37 14.13
C LEU A 77 1.43 3.28 15.10
N LYS A 78 2.26 2.23 14.98
CA LYS A 78 3.47 2.10 15.80
C LYS A 78 4.68 2.83 15.23
N GLY A 79 4.57 3.40 14.02
CA GLY A 79 5.66 4.16 13.37
C GLY A 79 6.92 3.33 13.13
N LEU A 80 6.78 2.01 12.98
CA LEU A 80 7.93 1.14 12.75
C LEU A 80 8.34 1.20 11.29
N ASN A 81 9.65 1.28 11.03
CA ASN A 81 10.16 1.14 9.66
C ASN A 81 9.97 -0.30 9.14
N PHE A 82 10.31 -0.54 7.87
CA PHE A 82 10.06 -1.83 7.22
C PHE A 82 10.77 -3.00 7.93
N GLU A 83 12.04 -2.82 8.31
CA GLU A 83 12.83 -3.85 9.00
C GLU A 83 12.29 -4.13 10.42
N GLN A 84 11.99 -3.07 11.19
CA GLN A 84 11.41 -3.18 12.52
C GLN A 84 10.05 -3.89 12.47
N THR A 85 9.24 -3.59 11.46
CA THR A 85 7.95 -4.28 11.22
C THR A 85 8.17 -5.76 10.92
N SER A 86 9.17 -6.09 10.10
CA SER A 86 9.56 -7.49 9.82
C SER A 86 9.85 -8.27 11.10
N ARG A 87 10.62 -7.66 12.02
CA ARG A 87 10.98 -8.24 13.32
C ARG A 87 9.77 -8.37 14.24
N ALA A 88 8.96 -7.31 14.36
CA ALA A 88 7.75 -7.31 15.19
C ALA A 88 6.74 -8.39 14.76
N MET A 89 6.59 -8.59 13.45
CA MET A 89 5.72 -9.61 12.88
C MET A 89 6.36 -11.01 12.76
N GLN A 90 7.63 -11.17 13.14
CA GLN A 90 8.42 -12.40 12.94
C GLN A 90 8.26 -12.98 11.52
N THR A 91 8.26 -12.08 10.53
CA THR A 91 7.95 -12.40 9.14
C THR A 91 9.18 -12.14 8.29
N LYS A 92 9.42 -12.98 7.28
CA LYS A 92 10.50 -12.77 6.31
C LYS A 92 10.18 -11.58 5.39
N GLU A 93 11.20 -10.86 4.99
CA GLU A 93 11.09 -9.66 4.15
C GLU A 93 10.22 -9.87 2.90
N LYS A 94 10.47 -10.92 2.11
CA LYS A 94 9.66 -11.28 0.93
C LYS A 94 8.16 -11.39 1.22
N THR A 95 7.80 -11.95 2.37
CA THR A 95 6.41 -12.05 2.79
C THR A 95 5.87 -10.69 3.26
N LEU A 96 6.71 -9.89 3.92
CA LEU A 96 6.38 -8.53 4.32
C LEU A 96 6.11 -7.61 3.13
N VAL A 97 6.92 -7.74 2.07
CA VAL A 97 6.74 -7.06 0.78
C VAL A 97 5.36 -7.37 0.21
N THR A 98 4.86 -8.60 0.36
CA THR A 98 3.50 -8.95 -0.09
C THR A 98 2.42 -8.21 0.69
N TYR A 99 2.61 -7.97 2.00
CA TYR A 99 1.67 -7.18 2.80
C TYR A 99 1.75 -5.69 2.48
N ALA A 100 2.95 -5.15 2.30
CA ALA A 100 3.15 -3.77 1.86
C ALA A 100 2.55 -3.52 0.48
N SER A 101 2.77 -4.42 -0.48
CA SER A 101 2.15 -4.40 -1.82
C SER A 101 0.63 -4.26 -1.73
N SER A 102 0.01 -5.06 -0.86
CA SER A 102 -1.43 -5.04 -0.64
C SER A 102 -1.89 -3.73 0.01
N CYS A 103 -1.14 -3.18 0.96
CA CYS A 103 -1.45 -1.87 1.55
C CYS A 103 -1.35 -0.73 0.52
N ILE A 104 -0.30 -0.76 -0.31
CA ILE A 104 -0.10 0.21 -1.39
C ILE A 104 -1.29 0.15 -2.36
N GLN A 105 -1.62 -1.02 -2.91
CA GLN A 105 -2.72 -1.17 -3.88
C GLN A 105 -4.08 -0.70 -3.35
N ASN A 106 -4.29 -0.80 -2.04
CA ASN A 106 -5.51 -0.37 -1.35
C ASN A 106 -5.44 1.08 -0.84
N ASN A 107 -4.43 1.85 -1.26
CA ASN A 107 -4.24 3.26 -0.92
C ASN A 107 -4.11 3.53 0.60
N LEU A 108 -3.54 2.58 1.34
CA LEU A 108 -3.30 2.71 2.79
C LEU A 108 -1.94 3.33 3.08
N ILE A 109 -0.94 2.98 2.28
CA ILE A 109 0.40 3.55 2.31
C ILE A 109 0.83 3.88 0.88
N THR A 110 1.90 4.64 0.72
CA THR A 110 2.56 4.82 -0.57
C THR A 110 3.93 4.16 -0.59
N LEU A 111 4.45 3.88 -1.79
CA LEU A 111 5.81 3.39 -1.97
C LEU A 111 6.86 4.29 -1.30
N LEU A 112 6.66 5.62 -1.34
CA LEU A 112 7.60 6.59 -0.77
C LEU A 112 7.71 6.50 0.76
N GLU A 113 6.68 5.99 1.42
CA GLU A 113 6.73 5.79 2.87
C GLU A 113 7.60 4.59 3.26
N LEU A 114 7.84 3.66 2.34
CA LEU A 114 8.74 2.53 2.55
C LEU A 114 10.19 2.98 2.36
N GLU A 115 10.67 3.82 3.28
CA GLU A 115 12.02 4.36 3.28
C GLU A 115 13.07 3.25 3.04
N TYR A 116 14.04 3.54 2.16
CA TYR A 116 15.19 2.67 1.84
C TYR A 116 14.84 1.29 1.28
N PHE A 117 13.63 1.09 0.75
CA PHE A 117 13.26 -0.22 0.23
C PHE A 117 14.00 -0.60 -1.08
N THR A 118 14.44 0.39 -1.88
CA THR A 118 15.06 0.12 -3.18
C THR A 118 16.39 0.84 -3.32
N GLU A 119 17.35 0.16 -3.95
CA GLU A 119 18.62 0.75 -4.39
C GLU A 119 18.48 1.41 -5.77
N LEU A 120 17.32 1.25 -6.42
CA LEU A 120 17.03 1.81 -7.74
C LEU A 120 16.93 3.33 -7.67
N ASN A 121 17.60 4.00 -8.60
CA ASN A 121 17.50 5.45 -8.72
C ASN A 121 16.22 5.87 -9.46
N ASP A 122 15.95 7.18 -9.41
CA ASP A 122 14.74 7.75 -10.01
C ASP A 122 14.58 7.40 -11.51
N ASN A 123 15.66 7.39 -12.30
CA ASN A 123 15.54 7.07 -13.72
C ASN A 123 15.23 5.59 -13.98
N GLU A 124 15.75 4.69 -13.14
CA GLU A 124 15.51 3.25 -13.23
C GLU A 124 14.07 2.92 -12.87
N ILE A 125 13.55 3.52 -11.79
CA ILE A 125 12.15 3.40 -11.38
C ILE A 125 11.22 3.92 -12.49
N ASP A 126 11.52 5.08 -13.08
CA ASP A 126 10.75 5.63 -14.19
C ASP A 126 10.74 4.68 -15.40
N LEU A 127 11.89 4.09 -15.77
CA LEU A 127 11.98 3.17 -16.90
C LEU A 127 11.18 1.89 -16.66
N ILE A 128 11.31 1.29 -15.47
CA ILE A 128 10.56 0.10 -15.06
C ILE A 128 9.06 0.39 -15.04
N ALA A 129 8.67 1.53 -14.50
CA ALA A 129 7.27 1.90 -14.39
C ALA A 129 6.61 2.10 -15.76
N ASN A 130 7.29 2.77 -16.69
CA ASN A 130 6.82 2.92 -18.08
C ASN A 130 6.62 1.55 -18.74
N HIS A 131 7.51 0.60 -18.49
CA HIS A 131 7.35 -0.76 -19.00
C HIS A 131 6.12 -1.45 -18.41
N PHE A 132 5.86 -1.32 -17.10
CA PHE A 132 4.65 -1.87 -16.48
C PHE A 132 3.35 -1.29 -17.04
N GLU A 133 3.29 0.00 -17.37
CA GLU A 133 2.08 0.63 -17.92
C GLU A 133 1.61 -0.05 -19.21
N THR A 134 2.52 -0.60 -20.01
CA THR A 134 2.16 -1.37 -21.22
C THR A 134 1.35 -2.63 -20.92
N TYR A 135 1.38 -3.13 -19.69
CA TYR A 135 0.67 -4.35 -19.26
C TYR A 135 -0.45 -4.10 -18.25
N ILE A 136 -0.43 -2.99 -17.49
CA ILE A 136 -1.41 -2.73 -16.42
C ILE A 136 -2.86 -2.57 -16.96
N PHE A 137 -3.05 -2.33 -18.26
CA PHE A 137 -4.35 -2.24 -18.93
C PHE A 137 -4.71 -3.45 -19.79
N THR A 138 -3.85 -4.46 -19.85
CA THR A 138 -4.15 -5.66 -20.63
C THR A 138 -4.97 -6.64 -19.78
N GLU A 139 -5.85 -7.40 -20.43
CA GLU A 139 -6.69 -8.41 -19.77
C GLU A 139 -5.85 -9.54 -19.10
N GLU A 140 -4.58 -9.67 -19.49
CA GLU A 140 -3.67 -10.70 -18.98
C GLU A 140 -3.18 -10.47 -17.54
N GLY A 141 -3.47 -9.31 -16.96
CA GLY A 141 -3.04 -8.93 -15.63
C GLY A 141 -1.53 -8.64 -15.52
N ILE A 142 -1.11 -8.26 -14.32
CA ILE A 142 0.25 -7.78 -14.07
C ILE A 142 1.22 -8.97 -13.95
N LYS A 143 2.14 -9.08 -14.92
CA LYS A 143 3.21 -10.09 -14.93
C LYS A 143 4.55 -9.45 -14.56
N LEU A 144 5.20 -9.93 -13.51
CA LEU A 144 6.51 -9.42 -13.07
C LEU A 144 7.67 -9.91 -13.96
N LYS A 145 7.60 -11.15 -14.47
CA LYS A 145 8.69 -11.78 -15.23
C LYS A 145 9.10 -11.00 -16.48
N PRO A 146 8.17 -10.52 -17.35
CA PRO A 146 8.55 -9.71 -18.51
C PRO A 146 9.29 -8.43 -18.11
N THR A 147 8.83 -7.75 -17.05
CA THR A 147 9.48 -6.52 -16.56
C THR A 147 10.83 -6.80 -15.90
N TYR A 148 10.99 -7.96 -15.25
CA TYR A 148 12.30 -8.41 -14.75
C TYR A 148 13.30 -8.64 -15.89
N GLU A 149 12.89 -9.36 -16.94
CA GLU A 149 13.72 -9.59 -18.13
C GLU A 149 14.06 -8.30 -18.86
N PHE A 150 13.11 -7.36 -18.94
CA PHE A 150 13.34 -6.01 -19.46
C PHE A 150 14.35 -5.22 -18.61
N SER A 151 14.23 -5.26 -17.29
CA SER A 151 15.15 -4.55 -16.37
C SER A 151 16.59 -5.03 -16.57
N LEU A 152 16.80 -6.35 -16.60
CA LEU A 152 18.11 -6.96 -16.86
C LEU A 152 18.71 -6.55 -18.21
N LYS A 153 17.89 -6.53 -19.27
CA LYS A 153 18.35 -6.11 -20.61
C LYS A 153 18.80 -4.64 -20.67
N ASN A 154 18.28 -3.80 -19.77
CA ASN A 154 18.65 -2.39 -19.66
C ASN A 154 19.73 -2.13 -18.60
N GLY A 155 20.36 -3.18 -18.07
CA GLY A 155 21.42 -3.05 -17.05
C GLY A 155 20.90 -2.70 -15.65
N ILE A 156 19.60 -2.83 -15.41
CA ILE A 156 18.96 -2.52 -14.13
C ILE A 156 18.80 -3.81 -13.33
N ASN A 157 19.40 -3.86 -12.14
CA ASN A 157 19.34 -5.01 -11.24
C ASN A 157 18.15 -4.91 -10.26
N ALA A 158 16.92 -4.86 -10.79
CA ALA A 158 15.72 -4.81 -9.97
C ALA A 158 15.30 -6.21 -9.49
N SER A 159 15.14 -6.38 -8.18
CA SER A 159 14.60 -7.60 -7.58
C SER A 159 13.09 -7.77 -7.84
N TYR A 160 12.59 -9.00 -7.71
CA TYR A 160 11.14 -9.26 -7.84
C TYR A 160 10.31 -8.53 -6.79
N GLU A 161 10.88 -8.34 -5.60
CA GLU A 161 10.32 -7.59 -4.50
C GLU A 161 10.19 -6.11 -4.87
N GLU A 162 11.23 -5.51 -5.45
CA GLU A 162 11.21 -4.12 -5.93
C GLU A 162 10.16 -3.90 -7.01
N LEU A 163 10.19 -4.75 -8.03
CA LEU A 163 9.22 -4.73 -9.12
C LEU A 163 7.78 -4.85 -8.62
N ARG A 164 7.55 -5.64 -7.57
CA ARG A 164 6.23 -5.81 -6.96
C ARG A 164 5.75 -4.53 -6.30
N LEU A 165 6.58 -3.83 -5.53
CA LEU A 165 6.15 -2.60 -4.86
C LEU A 165 5.94 -1.46 -5.86
N ILE A 166 6.81 -1.34 -6.87
CA ILE A 166 6.66 -0.37 -7.96
C ILE A 166 5.32 -0.57 -8.66
N VAL A 167 5.00 -1.81 -9.05
CA VAL A 167 3.75 -2.06 -9.77
C VAL A 167 2.52 -1.93 -8.88
N SER A 168 2.62 -2.25 -7.59
CA SER A 168 1.57 -1.96 -6.61
C SER A 168 1.24 -0.47 -6.52
N GLU A 169 2.27 0.38 -6.55
CA GLU A 169 2.11 1.83 -6.50
C GLU A 169 1.49 2.39 -7.78
N LEU A 170 1.84 1.85 -8.95
CA LEU A 170 1.17 2.18 -10.22
C LEU A 170 -0.32 1.83 -10.19
N VAL A 171 -0.65 0.65 -9.67
CA VAL A 171 -2.04 0.22 -9.48
C VAL A 171 -2.78 1.18 -8.54
N ARG A 172 -2.15 1.59 -7.43
CA ARG A 172 -2.71 2.56 -6.48
C ARG A 172 -3.04 3.89 -7.18
N ILE A 173 -2.08 4.44 -7.92
CA ILE A 173 -2.24 5.71 -8.65
C ILE A 173 -3.41 5.60 -9.64
N LYS A 174 -3.42 4.52 -10.44
CA LYS A 174 -4.46 4.28 -11.43
C LYS A 174 -5.84 4.13 -10.80
N ASN A 175 -5.97 3.38 -9.71
CA ASN A 175 -7.25 3.25 -8.99
C ASN A 175 -7.75 4.58 -8.43
N SER A 176 -6.82 5.50 -8.12
CA SER A 176 -7.15 6.83 -7.61
C SER A 176 -7.59 7.82 -8.70
N GLU A 177 -7.31 7.54 -9.98
CA GLU A 177 -7.76 8.36 -11.12
C GLU A 177 -9.22 8.09 -11.52
N ILE A 178 -9.78 6.95 -11.10
CA ILE A 178 -11.12 6.49 -11.51
C ILE A 178 -12.21 7.06 -10.58
N VAL A 179 -11.84 7.85 -9.56
CA VAL A 179 -12.75 8.44 -8.55
C VAL A 179 -13.04 9.90 -8.82
#